data_AF-A0A380EK97-F1
#
_entry.id   AF-A0A380EK97-F1
#
_cell.length_a   1.000
_cell.length_b   1.000
_cell.length_c   1.000
_cell.angle_alpha   90.00
_cell.angle_beta   90.00
_cell.angle_gamma   90.00
#
_symmetry.space_group_name_H-M   'P 1'
#
loop_
_entity.id
_entity.type
_entity.pdbx_description
1 polymer ?
#
loop_
_entity_poly.entity_id
_entity_poly.type
_entity_poly.pdbx_seq_one_letter_code
_entity_poly.pdbx_strand_id
1 'polypeptide(L)'
;MPVILTSVLSAGNSGMYASTRMLYSMSKDKLAFAAFGKTNKNGVPYMSLLVTAIIVVIIFVLQSLTKGAYEYIVAASGLTGFIAWVGIAVSHYRFRRAFDKQNYDKSKLKYTAKLFPIRTIICWLFMYCSNYWSRC
;
A
#
# COMPACT_ATOMS: atom_id res chain seq x y z
N MET A 1 -19.75 -9.35 19.06
CA MET A 1 -18.58 -10.08 18.55
C MET A 1 -18.60 -10.46 17.05
N PRO A 2 -19.73 -10.71 16.35
CA PRO A 2 -19.66 -11.11 14.93
C PRO A 2 -19.10 -10.00 14.02
N VAL A 3 -19.38 -8.74 14.34
CA VAL A 3 -18.89 -7.56 13.61
C VAL A 3 -17.37 -7.46 13.53
N ILE A 4 -16.65 -7.79 14.61
CA ILE A 4 -15.18 -7.69 14.63
C ILE A 4 -14.57 -8.73 13.68
N LEU A 5 -15.04 -9.98 13.74
CA LEU A 5 -14.60 -11.05 12.84
C LEU A 5 -14.91 -10.72 11.38
N THR A 6 -16.11 -10.23 11.08
CA THR A 6 -16.47 -9.87 9.70
C THR A 6 -15.66 -8.68 9.19
N SER A 7 -15.38 -7.68 10.03
CA SER A 7 -14.56 -6.52 9.66
C SER A 7 -13.11 -6.93 9.38
N VAL A 8 -12.52 -7.79 10.21
CA VAL A 8 -11.15 -8.29 10.01
C VAL A 8 -11.07 -9.16 8.75
N LEU A 9 -12.03 -10.06 8.53
CA LEU A 9 -12.06 -10.90 7.32
C LEU A 9 -12.23 -10.07 6.04
N SER A 10 -13.11 -9.06 6.06
CA SER A 10 -13.32 -8.17 4.92
C SER A 10 -12.06 -7.36 4.60
N ALA A 11 -11.45 -6.75 5.63
CA ALA A 11 -10.21 -6.00 5.48
C ALA A 11 -9.07 -6.88 4.95
N GLY A 12 -8.95 -8.11 5.45
CA GLY A 12 -7.95 -9.07 5.01
C GLY A 12 -8.11 -9.46 3.53
N ASN A 13 -9.33 -9.75 3.08
CA ASN A 13 -9.59 -10.13 1.69
C ASN A 13 -9.29 -8.97 0.72
N SER A 14 -9.67 -7.74 1.06
CA SER A 14 -9.33 -6.55 0.27
C SER A 14 -7.83 -6.28 0.23
N GLY A 15 -7.14 -6.42 1.36
CA GLY A 15 -5.68 -6.26 1.44
C GLY A 15 -4.93 -7.29 0.60
N MET A 16 -5.33 -8.56 0.69
CA MET A 16 -4.74 -9.64 -0.09
C MET A 16 -4.96 -9.44 -1.60
N TYR A 17 -6.17 -9.01 -1.99
CA TYR A 17 -6.47 -8.67 -3.38
C TYR A 17 -5.62 -7.50 -3.90
N ALA A 18 -5.49 -6.43 -3.10
CA ALA A 18 -4.69 -5.26 -3.46
C ALA A 18 -3.21 -5.62 -3.64
N SER A 19 -2.61 -6.36 -2.69
CA SER A 19 -1.21 -6.81 -2.79
C SER A 19 -0.98 -7.73 -3.98
N THR A 20 -1.92 -8.64 -4.24
CA THR A 20 -1.86 -9.54 -5.40
C THR A 20 -1.87 -8.79 -6.73
N ARG A 21 -2.68 -7.72 -6.84
CA ARG A 21 -2.73 -6.86 -8.03
C ARG A 21 -1.48 -5.99 -8.19
N MET A 22 -0.95 -5.44 -7.10
CA MET A 22 0.30 -4.68 -7.11
C MET A 22 1.49 -5.55 -7.54
N LEU A 23 1.58 -6.77 -7.02
CA LEU A 23 2.63 -7.72 -7.41
C LEU A 23 2.49 -8.16 -8.88
N TYR A 24 1.25 -8.32 -9.35
CA TYR A 24 0.96 -8.60 -10.75
C TYR A 24 1.38 -7.47 -11.70
N SER A 25 1.04 -6.21 -11.40
CA SER A 25 1.48 -5.07 -12.22
C SER A 25 3.01 -4.96 -12.25
N MET A 26 3.67 -5.16 -11.10
CA MET A 26 5.12 -5.15 -11.01
C MET A 26 5.78 -6.28 -11.83
N SER A 27 5.13 -7.44 -11.94
CA SER A 27 5.60 -8.54 -12.78
C SER A 27 5.43 -8.24 -14.28
N LYS A 28 4.35 -7.54 -14.68
CA LYS A 28 4.18 -7.06 -16.06
C LYS A 28 5.26 -6.06 -16.47
N ASP A 29 5.67 -5.21 -15.53
CA ASP A 29 6.74 -4.22 -15.74
C ASP A 29 8.16 -4.83 -15.64
N LYS A 30 8.28 -6.17 -15.57
CA LYS A 30 9.53 -6.93 -15.41
C LYS A 30 10.36 -6.57 -14.16
N LEU A 31 9.75 -5.90 -13.18
CA LEU A 31 10.38 -5.54 -11.91
C LEU A 31 10.32 -6.68 -10.87
N ALA A 32 9.41 -7.65 -11.05
CA ALA A 32 9.27 -8.83 -10.20
C ALA A 32 9.40 -10.14 -10.98
N PHE A 33 9.77 -11.23 -10.29
CA PHE A 33 10.03 -12.56 -10.87
C PHE A 33 8.91 -12.98 -11.83
N ALA A 34 9.29 -13.44 -13.04
CA ALA A 34 8.36 -13.65 -14.16
C ALA A 34 7.23 -14.66 -13.87
N ALA A 35 7.38 -15.50 -12.84
CA ALA A 35 6.34 -16.43 -12.41
C ALA A 35 5.09 -15.73 -11.84
N PHE A 36 5.21 -14.52 -11.29
CA PHE A 36 4.08 -13.75 -10.76
C PHE A 36 3.16 -13.17 -11.85
N GLY A 37 3.61 -13.15 -13.10
CA GLY A 37 2.86 -12.68 -14.26
C GLY A 37 1.94 -13.74 -14.87
N LYS A 38 2.05 -15.01 -14.46
CA LYS A 38 1.18 -16.09 -14.94
C LYS A 38 -0.22 -15.96 -14.32
N THR A 39 -1.17 -15.49 -15.11
CA THR A 39 -2.60 -15.46 -14.77
C THR A 39 -3.29 -16.75 -15.19
N ASN A 40 -4.25 -17.21 -14.38
CA ASN A 40 -5.18 -18.26 -14.78
C ASN A 40 -6.23 -17.72 -15.78
N LYS A 41 -7.03 -18.59 -16.42
CA LYS A 41 -8.10 -18.23 -17.38
C LYS A 41 -9.10 -17.18 -16.86
N ASN A 42 -9.24 -17.05 -15.54
CA ASN A 42 -10.11 -16.07 -14.88
C ASN A 42 -9.42 -14.71 -14.61
N GLY A 43 -8.22 -14.47 -15.14
CA GLY A 43 -7.50 -13.19 -14.95
C GLY A 43 -6.99 -12.95 -13.52
N VAL A 44 -7.01 -13.98 -12.67
CA VAL A 44 -6.50 -13.95 -11.30
C VAL A 44 -5.07 -14.53 -11.28
N PRO A 45 -4.08 -13.79 -10.77
CA PRO A 45 -2.70 -14.27 -10.64
C PRO A 45 -2.60 -15.18 -9.41
N TYR A 46 -2.83 -16.47 -9.62
CA TYR A 46 -2.87 -17.49 -8.57
C TYR A 46 -1.52 -17.67 -7.86
N MET A 47 -0.39 -17.49 -8.56
CA MET A 47 0.94 -17.60 -7.95
C MET A 47 1.18 -16.47 -6.95
N SER A 48 0.78 -15.24 -7.29
CA SER A 48 0.89 -14.09 -6.39
C SER A 48 0.02 -14.26 -5.14
N LEU A 49 -1.19 -14.84 -5.31
CA LEU A 49 -2.10 -15.16 -4.21
C LEU A 49 -1.50 -16.22 -3.27
N LEU A 50 -0.96 -17.31 -3.82
CA LEU A 50 -0.32 -18.37 -3.04
C LEU A 50 0.89 -17.85 -2.26
N VAL A 51 1.73 -17.03 -2.88
CA VAL A 51 2.90 -16.46 -2.20
C VAL A 51 2.47 -15.51 -1.08
N THR A 52 1.47 -14.67 -1.28
CA THR A 52 0.94 -13.83 -0.18
C THR A 52 0.32 -14.67 0.93
N ALA A 53 -0.39 -15.76 0.61
CA ALA A 53 -0.92 -16.68 1.62
C ALA A 53 0.19 -17.34 2.44
N ILE A 54 1.25 -17.84 1.78
CA ILE A 54 2.41 -18.46 2.44
C ILE A 54 3.09 -17.46 3.36
N ILE A 55 3.29 -16.21 2.92
CA ILE A 55 3.89 -15.16 3.76
C ILE A 55 3.04 -14.92 5.02
N VAL A 56 1.71 -14.83 4.89
CA VAL A 56 0.81 -14.66 6.05
C VAL A 56 0.93 -15.83 7.03
N VAL A 57 0.97 -17.07 6.52
CA VAL A 57 1.16 -18.26 7.37
C VAL A 57 2.51 -18.24 8.08
N ILE A 58 3.59 -17.85 7.39
CA ILE A 58 4.92 -17.72 7.99
C ILE A 58 4.90 -16.69 9.12
N ILE A 59 4.29 -15.52 8.91
CA ILE A 59 4.17 -14.48 9.94
C ILE A 59 3.39 -15.00 11.15
N PHE A 60 2.31 -15.75 10.92
CA PHE A 60 1.53 -16.37 12.00
C PHE A 60 2.36 -17.40 12.79
N VAL A 61 3.16 -18.22 12.11
CA VAL A 61 4.07 -19.17 12.76
C VAL A 61 5.16 -18.44 13.57
N LEU A 62 5.75 -17.38 13.02
CA LEU A 62 6.75 -16.55 13.70
C LEU A 62 6.17 -15.92 14.98
N GLN A 63 4.91 -15.49 14.95
CA GLN A 63 4.21 -14.97 16.12
C GLN A 63 4.06 -16.04 17.21
N SER A 64 3.82 -17.30 16.84
CA SER A 64 3.66 -18.40 17.79
C SER A 64 4.97 -18.84 18.45
N LEU A 65 6.12 -18.62 17.81
CA LEU A 65 7.43 -19.07 18.30
C LEU A 65 8.13 -18.04 19.20
N THR A 66 7.90 -16.74 18.95
CA THR A 66 8.64 -15.65 19.62
C THR A 66 7.72 -14.82 20.51
N LYS A 67 7.97 -14.83 21.83
CA LYS A 67 7.34 -13.90 22.78
C LYS A 67 7.83 -12.48 22.49
N GLY A 68 7.04 -11.69 21.77
CA GLY A 68 7.36 -10.31 21.36
C GLY A 68 7.29 -10.05 19.85
N ALA A 69 7.12 -11.08 19.02
CA ALA A 69 7.02 -10.90 17.55
C ALA A 69 5.86 -9.99 17.13
N TYR A 70 4.77 -9.96 17.91
CA TYR A 70 3.63 -9.09 17.64
C TYR A 70 4.02 -7.60 17.55
N GLU A 71 4.82 -7.10 18.49
CA GLU A 71 5.25 -5.70 18.50
C GLU A 71 6.12 -5.36 17.29
N TYR A 72 7.06 -6.25 16.94
CA TYR A 72 7.90 -6.07 15.76
C TYR A 72 7.10 -6.06 14.45
N ILE A 73 6.11 -6.95 14.31
CA ILE A 73 5.25 -7.02 13.12
C ILE A 73 4.39 -5.75 13.01
N VAL A 74 3.82 -5.28 14.11
CA VAL A 74 3.02 -4.04 14.14
C VAL A 74 3.89 -2.82 13.81
N ALA A 75 5.09 -2.72 14.37
CA ALA A 75 6.03 -1.64 14.06
C ALA A 75 6.47 -1.66 12.59
N ALA A 76 6.77 -2.84 12.03
CA ALA A 76 7.13 -3.00 10.62
C ALA A 76 5.96 -2.65 9.67
N SER A 77 4.73 -3.02 10.02
CA SER A 77 3.54 -2.64 9.24
C SER A 77 3.31 -1.13 9.24
N GLY A 78 3.52 -0.45 10.38
CA GLY A 78 3.46 1.00 10.47
C GLY A 78 4.51 1.69 9.59
N LEU A 79 5.76 1.22 9.63
CA LEU A 79 6.84 1.77 8.81
C LEU A 79 6.59 1.59 7.31
N THR A 80 6.14 0.41 6.89
CA THR A 80 5.83 0.13 5.48
C THR A 80 4.67 1.00 4.97
N GLY A 81 3.64 1.21 5.80
CA GLY A 81 2.55 2.15 5.49
C GLY A 81 3.04 3.59 5.31
N PHE A 82 3.94 4.05 6.20
CA PHE A 82 4.53 5.38 6.08
C PHE A 82 5.35 5.55 4.79
N ILE A 83 6.18 4.56 4.46
CA ILE A 83 6.98 4.56 3.22
C ILE A 83 6.05 4.60 2.00
N ALA A 84 4.96 3.83 1.99
CA ALA A 84 3.98 3.84 0.90
C ALA A 84 3.36 5.24 0.71
N TRP A 85 2.98 5.91 1.80
CA TRP A 85 2.44 7.27 1.74
C TRP A 85 3.44 8.30 1.24
N VAL A 86 4.69 8.25 1.72
CA VAL A 86 5.77 9.11 1.23
C VAL A 86 6.01 8.84 -0.26
N GLY A 87 6.00 7.58 -0.70
CA GLY A 87 6.13 7.20 -2.11
C GLY A 87 5.02 7.79 -2.99
N ILE A 88 3.77 7.77 -2.52
CA ILE A 88 2.64 8.40 -3.23
C ILE A 88 2.86 9.92 -3.33
N ALA A 89 3.23 10.58 -2.22
CA ALA A 89 3.47 12.02 -2.20
C ALA A 89 4.61 12.44 -3.16
N VAL A 90 5.73 11.71 -3.13
CA VAL A 90 6.89 11.96 -4.00
C VAL A 90 6.54 11.70 -5.46
N SER A 91 5.78 10.65 -5.78
CA SER A 91 5.35 10.35 -7.15
C SER A 91 4.47 11.48 -7.70
N HIS A 92 3.56 11.99 -6.89
CA HIS A 92 2.70 13.12 -7.24
C HIS A 92 3.51 14.41 -7.48
N TYR A 93 4.53 14.67 -6.67
CA TYR A 93 5.45 15.80 -6.84
C TYR A 93 6.31 15.66 -8.11
N ARG A 94 6.85 14.47 -8.39
CA ARG A 94 7.66 14.20 -9.59
C ARG A 94 6.84 14.29 -10.87
N PHE A 95 5.58 13.85 -10.86
CA PHE A 95 4.66 13.98 -12.00
C PHE A 95 4.48 15.45 -12.39
N ARG A 96 4.35 16.36 -11.42
CA ARG A 96 4.22 17.79 -11.70
C ARG A 96 5.50 18.40 -12.27
N ARG A 97 6.66 18.07 -11.71
CA ARG A 97 7.96 18.54 -12.21
C ARG A 97 8.25 18.04 -13.62
N ALA A 98 7.82 16.82 -13.96
CA ALA A 98 7.89 16.29 -15.32
C ALA A 98 6.94 17.04 -16.27
N PHE A 99 5.73 17.37 -15.80
CA PHE A 99 4.75 18.16 -16.56
C PHE A 99 5.23 19.58 -16.86
N ASP A 100 5.80 20.27 -15.87
CA ASP A 100 6.33 21.62 -16.03
C ASP A 100 7.57 21.65 -16.95
N LYS A 101 8.40 20.59 -16.95
CA LYS A 101 9.53 20.46 -17.87
C LYS A 101 9.14 20.14 -19.31
N GLN A 102 8.01 19.49 -19.53
CA GLN A 102 7.54 19.10 -20.86
C GLN A 102 6.70 20.19 -21.54
N ASN A 103 6.54 21.38 -20.95
CA ASN A 103 5.80 22.52 -21.51
C ASN A 103 4.39 22.16 -22.05
N TYR A 104 3.75 21.14 -21.47
CA TYR A 104 2.39 20.78 -21.85
C TYR A 104 1.39 21.77 -21.25
N ASP A 105 0.51 22.28 -22.11
CA ASP A 105 -0.53 23.24 -21.74
C ASP A 105 -1.44 22.65 -20.64
N LYS A 106 -1.55 23.38 -19.52
CA LYS A 106 -2.26 22.98 -18.28
C LYS A 106 -3.78 22.84 -18.50
N SER A 107 -4.27 23.24 -19.68
CA SER A 107 -5.67 23.22 -20.12
C SER A 107 -6.20 21.86 -20.58
N LYS A 108 -5.33 20.89 -20.95
CA LYS A 108 -5.75 19.56 -21.46
C LYS A 108 -5.92 18.47 -20.39
N LEU A 109 -5.59 18.77 -19.14
CA LEU A 109 -5.80 17.84 -18.03
C LEU A 109 -7.27 17.89 -17.58
N LYS A 110 -8.06 16.86 -17.92
CA LYS A 110 -9.46 16.66 -17.50
C LYS A 110 -9.66 16.60 -15.98
N TYR A 111 -8.57 16.47 -15.21
CA TYR A 111 -8.59 16.44 -13.76
C TYR A 111 -7.66 17.53 -13.19
N THR A 112 -8.13 18.77 -13.24
CA THR A 112 -7.53 19.88 -12.50
C THR A 112 -7.92 19.75 -11.04
N ALA A 113 -7.06 19.11 -10.24
CA ALA A 113 -7.19 19.13 -8.80
C ALA A 113 -6.96 20.57 -8.30
N LYS A 114 -8.05 21.35 -8.22
CA LYS A 114 -8.12 22.73 -7.69
C LYS A 114 -7.72 22.83 -6.21
N LEU A 115 -7.40 21.71 -5.56
CA LEU A 115 -7.13 21.56 -4.12
C LEU A 115 -5.67 21.12 -3.81
N PHE A 116 -4.72 21.52 -4.64
CA PHE A 116 -3.28 21.46 -4.35
C PHE A 116 -2.88 22.81 -3.74
N PRO A 117 -2.48 22.93 -2.44
CA PRO A 117 -1.48 22.15 -1.71
C PRO A 117 -1.98 21.58 -0.35
N ILE A 118 -3.31 21.50 -0.17
CA ILE A 118 -3.93 21.20 1.13
C ILE A 118 -3.73 19.74 1.55
N ARG A 119 -3.78 18.78 0.61
CA ARG A 119 -3.75 17.34 0.93
C ARG A 119 -2.41 16.86 1.51
N THR A 120 -1.29 17.41 1.06
CA THR A 120 0.04 17.09 1.59
C THR A 120 0.31 17.75 2.94
N ILE A 121 -0.21 18.95 3.18
CA ILE A 121 -0.07 19.66 4.46
C ILE A 121 -0.98 19.05 5.53
N ILE A 122 -2.22 18.65 5.19
CA ILE A 122 -3.13 17.94 6.10
C ILE A 122 -2.53 16.60 6.53
N CYS A 123 -1.91 15.82 5.64
CA CYS A 123 -1.25 14.57 6.03
C CYS A 123 -0.10 14.78 7.02
N TRP A 124 0.75 15.79 6.80
CA TRP A 124 1.82 16.13 7.74
C TRP A 124 1.27 16.62 9.08
N LEU A 125 0.25 17.47 9.07
CA LEU A 125 -0.36 18.02 10.29
C LEU A 125 -1.12 16.96 11.10
N PHE A 126 -1.77 16.00 10.44
CA PHE A 126 -2.47 14.88 11.09
C PHE A 126 -1.49 13.86 11.70
N MET A 127 -0.36 13.57 11.04
CA MET A 127 0.68 12.68 11.59
C MET A 127 1.44 13.30 12.78
N TYR A 128 1.59 14.63 12.82
CA TYR A 128 2.10 15.33 14.01
C TYR A 128 1.08 15.34 15.16
N CYS A 129 -0.21 15.47 14.85
CA CYS A 129 -1.29 15.45 15.85
C CYS A 129 -1.50 14.05 16.49
N SER A 130 -1.33 12.97 15.72
CA SER A 130 -1.50 11.61 16.25
C SER A 130 -0.41 11.19 17.24
N ASN A 131 0.79 11.80 17.17
CA ASN A 131 1.87 11.59 18.16
C ASN A 131 1.64 12.34 19.48
N TYR A 132 0.72 13.30 19.51
CA TYR A 132 0.39 14.07 20.72
C TYR A 132 -0.70 13.39 21.58
N TRP A 133 -1.61 12.61 20.95
CA TRP A 133 -2.66 11.87 21.67
C TRP A 133 -2.10 10.71 22.49
N SER A 134 -1.08 9.99 22.00
CA SER A 134 -0.46 8.87 22.73
C SER A 134 0.40 9.27 23.93
N ARG A 135 0.46 10.57 24.26
CA ARG A 135 1.15 11.15 25.42
C ARG A 135 0.22 11.78 26.46
N CYS A 136 -1.11 11.69 26.28
CA CYS A 136 -2.11 12.07 27.30
C CYS A 136 -2.85 10.83 27.82
#